data_AF-A0A136KYM4-F1
#
_entry.id   AF-A0A136KYM4-F1
#
_cell.length_a   1.000
_cell.length_b   1.000
_cell.length_c   1.000
_cell.angle_alpha   90.00
_cell.angle_beta   90.00
_cell.angle_gamma   90.00
#
_symmetry.space_group_name_H-M   'P 1'
#
loop_
_entity.id
_entity.type
_entity.pdbx_description
1 polymer ?
#
loop_
_entity_poly.entity_id
_entity_poly.type
_entity_poly.pdbx_seq_one_letter_code
_entity_poly.pdbx_strand_id
1 'polypeptide(L)'
;MKLERFLVGLVAAGSLLGTASAQQNYAQRRVNINAGVVLIASQQISGFQANYAPYVWFNLDSNRNMKPPGWSFSNPLAPSVVTAEILSRWVAQNTARGSAIVPTLGAPLTKKDAAYWEIQLDSIGDEQLDSMDALCLPVRGVMSLNPTERERLRKFMEHGGLLWLDLSPTSVVDVINGAPLPFTLNTANLGSPFAYNLSHPLLSFPATISGENLVAVQATGALGLAGIDLASIGLGDIKQAQQTTEFDYLHLLPVASDEFGPYVSVGRVGDGYLVVTTRSVATTLNRTHRLLSNQFATGYLPNDLSVAEDAGLRSDRRRCGQVRREHGAPDFGLFSDFSREP
;
A
#
# COMPACT_ATOMS: atom_id res chain seq x y z
N MET A 1 -21.80 -53.39 -44.22
CA MET A 1 -20.44 -52.88 -43.93
C MET A 1 -20.53 -51.78 -42.88
N LYS A 2 -19.47 -51.63 -42.06
CA LYS A 2 -19.09 -50.52 -41.16
C LYS A 2 -20.15 -49.40 -40.98
N LEU A 3 -20.80 -49.20 -39.82
CA LEU A 3 -20.25 -48.90 -38.48
C LEU A 3 -19.54 -47.53 -38.40
N GLU A 4 -19.70 -46.87 -37.24
CA GLU A 4 -19.06 -45.62 -36.78
C GLU A 4 -19.60 -44.29 -37.33
N ARG A 5 -20.48 -43.66 -36.54
CA ARG A 5 -20.59 -42.19 -36.32
C ARG A 5 -21.57 -41.90 -35.16
N PHE A 6 -21.19 -42.29 -33.95
CA PHE A 6 -22.05 -42.15 -32.75
C PHE A 6 -21.27 -41.87 -31.46
N LEU A 7 -20.38 -40.86 -31.47
CA LEU A 7 -19.58 -40.47 -30.30
C LEU A 7 -19.07 -39.01 -30.39
N VAL A 8 -19.98 -38.04 -30.32
CA VAL A 8 -19.64 -36.59 -30.22
C VAL A 8 -20.52 -35.95 -29.13
N GLY A 9 -20.46 -36.50 -27.91
CA GLY A 9 -21.46 -36.19 -26.87
C GLY A 9 -21.08 -36.43 -25.40
N LEU A 10 -19.79 -36.54 -25.04
CA LEU A 10 -19.41 -36.68 -23.62
C LEU A 10 -17.97 -36.23 -23.25
N VAL A 11 -17.46 -35.14 -23.82
CA VAL A 11 -16.10 -34.63 -23.48
C VAL A 11 -16.09 -33.19 -22.96
N ALA A 12 -17.04 -32.34 -23.35
CA ALA A 12 -17.08 -30.91 -22.99
C ALA A 12 -17.48 -30.59 -21.53
N ALA A 13 -17.62 -31.60 -20.65
CA ALA A 13 -18.03 -31.43 -19.25
C ALA A 13 -16.91 -31.70 -18.23
N GLY A 14 -15.74 -32.19 -18.66
CA GLY A 14 -14.67 -32.60 -17.73
C GLY A 14 -13.86 -31.46 -17.09
N SER A 15 -13.74 -30.32 -17.77
CA SER A 15 -12.84 -29.23 -17.37
C SER A 15 -13.39 -28.28 -16.30
N LEU A 16 -14.71 -28.23 -16.08
CA LEU A 16 -15.35 -27.35 -15.09
C LEU A 16 -15.37 -27.92 -13.66
N LEU A 17 -15.01 -29.20 -13.48
CA LEU A 17 -14.99 -29.85 -12.16
C LEU A 17 -13.66 -29.65 -11.40
N GLY A 18 -12.56 -29.36 -12.09
CA GLY A 18 -11.25 -29.15 -11.47
C GLY A 18 -11.12 -27.83 -10.70
N THR A 19 -11.76 -26.77 -11.18
CA THR A 19 -11.86 -25.49 -10.46
C THR A 19 -12.76 -25.60 -9.24
N ALA A 20 -13.91 -26.29 -9.38
CA ALA A 20 -14.84 -26.51 -8.29
C ALA A 20 -14.23 -27.34 -7.14
N SER A 21 -13.47 -28.40 -7.44
CA SER A 21 -12.82 -29.22 -6.41
C SER A 21 -11.68 -28.49 -5.70
N ALA A 22 -10.89 -27.68 -6.41
CA ALA A 22 -9.90 -26.80 -5.77
C ALA A 22 -10.58 -25.78 -4.84
N GLN A 23 -11.62 -25.10 -5.33
CA GLN A 23 -12.36 -24.08 -4.58
C GLN A 23 -13.06 -24.66 -3.34
N GLN A 24 -13.60 -25.88 -3.41
CA GLN A 24 -14.20 -26.58 -2.26
C GLN A 24 -13.15 -26.99 -1.21
N ASN A 25 -11.95 -27.42 -1.63
CA ASN A 25 -10.87 -27.75 -0.69
C ASN A 25 -10.38 -26.51 0.08
N TYR A 26 -10.21 -25.35 -0.58
CA TYR A 26 -9.92 -24.09 0.11
C TYR A 26 -11.05 -23.65 1.05
N ALA A 27 -12.32 -23.83 0.65
CA ALA A 27 -13.47 -23.48 1.50
C ALA A 27 -13.56 -24.28 2.81
N GLN A 28 -12.98 -25.49 2.88
CA GLN A 28 -12.94 -26.30 4.10
C GLN A 28 -11.67 -26.12 4.93
N ARG A 29 -10.51 -25.90 4.30
CA ARG A 29 -9.24 -25.70 5.01
C ARG A 29 -9.14 -24.29 5.59
N ARG A 30 -9.24 -24.18 6.92
CA ARG A 30 -8.79 -22.95 7.61
C ARG A 30 -7.28 -22.81 7.45
N VAL A 31 -6.84 -21.61 7.06
CA VAL A 31 -5.43 -21.23 6.96
C VAL A 31 -5.25 -19.98 7.81
N ASN A 32 -4.44 -20.07 8.85
CA ASN A 32 -4.06 -18.88 9.62
C ASN A 32 -2.73 -18.37 9.09
N ILE A 33 -2.65 -17.05 8.87
CA ILE A 33 -1.46 -16.34 8.40
C ILE A 33 -1.00 -15.43 9.55
N ASN A 34 0.19 -15.70 10.07
CA ASN A 34 0.82 -14.90 11.10
C ASN A 34 1.37 -13.61 10.46
N ALA A 35 0.70 -12.49 10.70
CA ALA A 35 0.89 -11.26 9.94
C ALA A 35 1.07 -10.03 10.83
N GLY A 36 1.96 -9.11 10.42
CA GLY A 36 2.31 -7.92 11.19
C GLY A 36 2.78 -6.74 10.33
N VAL A 37 2.81 -5.56 10.94
CA VAL A 37 3.33 -4.31 10.39
C VAL A 37 4.67 -4.04 11.06
N VAL A 38 5.75 -4.07 10.29
CA VAL A 38 7.12 -3.87 10.75
C VAL A 38 7.35 -2.40 11.04
N LEU A 39 7.90 -2.13 12.20
CA LEU A 39 8.38 -0.82 12.63
C LEU A 39 9.91 -0.85 12.62
N ILE A 40 10.53 0.19 12.06
CA ILE A 40 11.99 0.28 11.83
C ILE A 40 12.55 1.57 12.43
N ALA A 41 13.83 1.57 12.79
CA ALA A 41 14.47 2.66 13.53
C ALA A 41 14.48 4.01 12.76
N SER A 42 14.56 3.99 11.43
CA SER A 42 14.63 5.18 10.57
C SER A 42 13.30 5.91 10.34
N GLN A 43 12.16 5.24 10.58
CA GLN A 43 10.83 5.84 10.40
C GLN A 43 10.23 6.21 11.75
N GLN A 44 10.20 7.50 12.09
CA GLN A 44 9.76 7.96 13.42
C GLN A 44 8.72 9.10 13.37
N ILE A 45 7.88 9.13 14.40
CA ILE A 45 6.98 10.24 14.74
C ILE A 45 7.20 10.54 16.23
N SER A 46 7.56 11.79 16.54
CA SER A 46 7.81 12.27 17.92
C SER A 46 8.80 11.40 18.72
N GLY A 47 9.85 10.90 18.06
CA GLY A 47 10.90 10.08 18.68
C GLY A 47 10.55 8.60 18.87
N PHE A 48 9.38 8.15 18.41
CA PHE A 48 9.00 6.73 18.42
C PHE A 48 8.87 6.18 17.00
N GLN A 49 9.20 4.90 16.80
CA GLN A 49 9.00 4.22 15.52
C GLN A 49 7.55 4.35 15.03
N ALA A 50 7.38 4.70 13.77
CA ALA A 50 6.12 5.11 13.17
C ALA A 50 5.39 3.97 12.45
N ASN A 51 4.08 3.87 12.69
CA ASN A 51 3.21 2.95 11.96
C ASN A 51 2.30 3.73 11.01
N TYR A 52 2.47 3.59 9.70
CA TYR A 52 1.69 4.33 8.69
C TYR A 52 0.48 3.56 8.13
N ALA A 53 0.37 2.25 8.35
CA ALA A 53 -0.77 1.43 7.90
C ALA A 53 -1.32 0.46 8.98
N PRO A 54 -1.63 0.94 10.21
CA PRO A 54 -1.93 0.09 11.38
C PRO A 54 -3.10 -0.89 11.21
N TYR A 55 -4.05 -0.59 10.32
CA TYR A 55 -5.24 -1.41 10.08
C TYR A 55 -5.17 -2.24 8.79
N VAL A 56 -4.03 -2.29 8.10
CA VAL A 56 -3.89 -3.00 6.80
C VAL A 56 -4.36 -4.47 6.90
N TRP A 57 -3.86 -5.20 7.89
CA TRP A 57 -4.22 -6.61 8.12
C TRP A 57 -5.62 -6.77 8.72
N PHE A 58 -6.13 -5.81 9.51
CA PHE A 58 -7.51 -5.83 10.02
C PHE A 58 -8.54 -5.67 8.90
N ASN A 59 -8.30 -4.74 7.97
CA ASN A 59 -9.19 -4.49 6.85
C ASN A 59 -9.13 -5.65 5.83
N LEU A 60 -7.97 -6.31 5.67
CA LEU A 60 -7.86 -7.54 4.89
C LEU A 60 -8.54 -8.74 5.58
N ASP A 61 -8.41 -8.88 6.91
CA ASP A 61 -9.03 -9.99 7.64
C ASP A 61 -10.57 -9.90 7.71
N SER A 62 -11.10 -8.67 7.76
CA SER A 62 -12.53 -8.42 7.75
C SER A 62 -13.16 -8.51 6.35
N ASN A 63 -12.44 -8.14 5.28
CA ASN A 63 -12.96 -8.21 3.91
C ASN A 63 -12.83 -9.61 3.29
N ARG A 64 -13.86 -10.44 3.51
CA ARG A 64 -13.97 -11.81 2.98
C ARG A 64 -13.94 -11.93 1.45
N ASN A 65 -14.12 -10.85 0.70
CA ASN A 65 -14.11 -10.86 -0.76
C ASN A 65 -12.69 -10.65 -1.34
N MET A 66 -11.74 -10.20 -0.52
CA MET A 66 -10.37 -9.83 -0.96
C MET A 66 -9.30 -10.85 -0.54
N LYS A 67 -9.70 -11.98 0.05
CA LYS A 67 -8.81 -13.08 0.47
C LYS A 67 -9.44 -14.43 0.13
N PRO A 68 -8.66 -15.52 -0.02
CA PRO A 68 -9.23 -16.84 -0.26
C PRO A 68 -10.17 -17.29 0.87
N PRO A 69 -11.21 -18.09 0.57
CA PRO A 69 -12.00 -18.76 1.59
C PRO A 69 -11.13 -19.51 2.60
N GLY A 70 -11.54 -19.53 3.86
CA GLY A 70 -10.82 -20.19 4.95
C GLY A 70 -9.63 -19.42 5.53
N TRP A 71 -9.14 -18.35 4.89
CA TRP A 71 -7.99 -17.59 5.38
C TRP A 71 -8.33 -16.63 6.53
N SER A 72 -7.46 -16.56 7.55
CA SER A 72 -7.48 -15.55 8.62
C SER A 72 -6.09 -15.01 8.92
N PHE A 73 -5.99 -13.72 9.23
CA PHE A 73 -4.72 -13.08 9.62
C PHE A 73 -4.67 -12.83 11.13
N SER A 74 -3.52 -13.02 11.78
CA SER A 74 -3.33 -12.69 13.21
C SER A 74 -1.88 -12.33 13.51
N ASN A 75 -1.63 -11.49 14.50
CA ASN A 75 -0.30 -11.35 15.07
C ASN A 75 -0.17 -12.27 16.29
N PRO A 76 0.65 -13.34 16.26
CA PRO A 76 0.89 -14.20 17.42
C PRO A 76 1.80 -13.54 18.48
N LEU A 77 2.56 -12.50 18.10
CA LEU A 77 3.47 -11.75 18.98
C LEU A 77 2.79 -10.55 19.66
N ALA A 78 1.50 -10.32 19.39
CA ALA A 78 0.75 -9.23 20.00
C ALA A 78 0.57 -9.44 21.52
N PRO A 79 0.89 -8.43 22.35
CA PRO A 79 0.53 -8.46 23.77
C PRO A 79 -0.98 -8.64 23.98
N SER A 80 -1.38 -9.30 25.06
CA SER A 80 -2.80 -9.51 25.38
C SER A 80 -3.52 -8.24 25.86
N VAL A 81 -2.77 -7.23 26.31
CA VAL A 81 -3.27 -5.95 26.83
C VAL A 81 -2.41 -4.78 26.37
N VAL A 82 -2.96 -3.57 26.40
CA VAL A 82 -2.23 -2.31 26.22
C VAL A 82 -1.20 -2.14 27.34
N THR A 83 0.08 -2.15 27.00
CA THR A 83 1.20 -1.90 27.93
C THR A 83 1.51 -0.40 28.05
N ALA A 84 2.44 -0.03 28.94
CA ALA A 84 2.84 1.38 29.11
C ALA A 84 3.60 1.93 27.89
N GLU A 85 4.33 1.07 27.18
CA GLU A 85 5.11 1.36 25.97
C GLU A 85 4.20 1.50 24.75
N ILE A 86 3.14 0.68 24.67
CA ILE A 86 2.05 0.86 23.70
C ILE A 86 1.36 2.20 23.96
N LEU A 87 1.02 2.49 25.22
CA LEU A 87 0.32 3.73 25.59
C LEU A 87 1.14 4.98 25.23
N SER A 88 2.39 5.07 25.68
CA SER A 88 3.23 6.26 25.49
C SER A 88 3.46 6.57 24.01
N ARG A 89 3.79 5.55 23.22
CA ARG A 89 3.98 5.68 21.77
C ARG A 89 2.70 6.07 21.03
N TRP A 90 1.55 5.44 21.34
CA TRP A 90 0.30 5.79 20.67
C TRP A 90 -0.26 7.15 21.09
N VAL A 91 -0.04 7.60 22.33
CA VAL A 91 -0.31 8.98 22.75
C VAL A 91 0.56 9.96 21.96
N ALA A 92 1.88 9.72 21.86
CA ALA A 92 2.79 10.59 21.11
C ALA A 92 2.42 10.65 19.61
N GLN A 93 2.19 9.50 18.97
CA GLN A 93 1.80 9.44 17.56
C GLN A 93 0.44 10.08 17.29
N ASN A 94 -0.57 9.85 18.14
CA ASN A 94 -1.89 10.45 17.95
C ASN A 94 -1.85 11.96 18.18
N THR A 95 -1.09 12.44 19.18
CA THR A 95 -0.88 13.87 19.43
C THR A 95 -0.21 14.56 18.23
N ALA A 96 0.87 13.97 17.70
CA ALA A 96 1.56 14.46 16.50
C ALA A 96 0.68 14.44 15.23
N ARG A 97 -0.36 13.60 15.21
CA ARG A 97 -1.38 13.52 14.15
C ARG A 97 -2.61 14.39 14.41
N GLY A 98 -2.70 15.11 15.54
CA GLY A 98 -3.89 15.92 15.89
C GLY A 98 -5.10 15.10 16.37
N SER A 99 -4.89 13.84 16.76
CA SER A 99 -5.92 12.94 17.28
C SER A 99 -5.89 12.86 18.80
N ALA A 100 -7.05 13.09 19.44
CA ALA A 100 -7.24 12.96 20.89
C ALA A 100 -7.54 11.51 21.36
N ILE A 101 -7.38 10.51 20.49
CA ILE A 101 -7.62 9.09 20.85
C ILE A 101 -6.45 8.59 21.71
N VAL A 102 -6.76 8.12 22.92
CA VAL A 102 -5.78 7.58 23.87
C VAL A 102 -6.17 6.14 24.22
N PRO A 103 -5.29 5.14 24.04
CA PRO A 103 -5.51 3.77 24.53
C PRO A 103 -5.66 3.74 26.06
N THR A 104 -6.43 2.79 26.60
CA THR A 104 -6.52 2.59 28.06
C THR A 104 -5.50 1.55 28.51
N LEU A 105 -4.62 1.92 29.46
CA LEU A 105 -3.63 1.01 30.04
C LEU A 105 -4.30 -0.26 30.60
N GLY A 106 -3.75 -1.43 30.31
CA GLY A 106 -4.29 -2.72 30.77
C GLY A 106 -5.58 -3.18 30.09
N ALA A 107 -6.14 -2.40 29.16
CA ALA A 107 -7.30 -2.86 28.39
C ALA A 107 -6.91 -3.99 27.41
N PRO A 108 -7.79 -4.98 27.14
CA PRO A 108 -7.51 -6.06 26.20
C PRO A 108 -7.17 -5.54 24.80
N LEU A 109 -6.08 -6.06 24.22
CA LEU A 109 -5.62 -5.71 22.88
C LEU A 109 -6.13 -6.75 21.86
N THR A 110 -6.73 -6.29 20.76
CA THR A 110 -7.44 -7.17 19.81
C THR A 110 -7.24 -6.74 18.35
N LYS A 111 -7.60 -7.58 17.37
CA LYS A 111 -7.40 -7.32 15.93
C LYS A 111 -7.87 -5.96 15.39
N LYS A 112 -8.86 -5.32 16.04
CA LYS A 112 -9.40 -4.00 15.67
C LYS A 112 -8.53 -2.83 16.15
N ASP A 113 -7.58 -3.08 17.04
CA ASP A 113 -6.78 -2.06 17.73
C ASP A 113 -5.43 -1.91 17.01
N ALA A 114 -5.05 -0.67 16.71
CA ALA A 114 -3.88 -0.37 15.88
C ALA A 114 -2.57 -1.02 16.36
N ALA A 115 -2.41 -1.15 17.68
CA ALA A 115 -1.20 -1.72 18.29
C ALA A 115 -1.11 -3.25 18.20
N TYR A 116 -2.22 -3.95 17.91
CA TYR A 116 -2.23 -5.41 17.81
C TYR A 116 -1.35 -5.92 16.67
N TRP A 117 -1.23 -5.19 15.58
CA TRP A 117 -0.51 -5.63 14.38
C TRP A 117 0.99 -5.31 14.40
N GLU A 118 1.51 -4.67 15.44
CA GLU A 118 2.83 -4.05 15.39
C GLU A 118 3.97 -5.01 15.72
N ILE A 119 5.03 -4.96 14.91
CA ILE A 119 6.27 -5.73 15.06
C ILE A 119 7.43 -4.73 15.15
N GLN A 120 7.87 -4.43 16.37
CA GLN A 120 9.07 -3.61 16.61
C GLN A 120 10.28 -4.50 16.34
N LEU A 121 10.94 -4.30 15.19
CA LEU A 121 11.94 -5.24 14.70
C LEU A 121 13.16 -5.34 15.63
N ASP A 122 13.54 -4.23 16.26
CA ASP A 122 14.58 -4.13 17.28
C ASP A 122 14.22 -4.77 18.64
N SER A 123 12.94 -5.01 18.94
CA SER A 123 12.49 -5.56 20.23
C SER A 123 12.24 -7.08 20.23
N ILE A 124 12.07 -7.72 19.07
CA ILE A 124 11.78 -9.16 18.95
C ILE A 124 13.04 -9.96 18.60
N GLY A 125 13.09 -11.25 18.97
CA GLY A 125 14.15 -12.19 18.58
C GLY A 125 13.99 -12.79 17.17
N ASP A 126 15.02 -13.47 16.66
CA ASP A 126 14.97 -14.17 15.35
C ASP A 126 13.90 -15.28 15.36
N GLU A 127 13.85 -16.12 16.41
CA GLU A 127 12.83 -17.19 16.57
C GLU A 127 11.38 -16.66 16.55
N GLN A 128 11.18 -15.41 17.00
CA GLN A 128 9.87 -14.76 16.94
C GLN A 128 9.56 -14.27 15.53
N LEU A 129 10.54 -13.69 14.84
CA LEU A 129 10.42 -13.24 13.45
C LEU A 129 10.14 -14.43 12.51
N ASP A 130 10.80 -15.56 12.72
CA ASP A 130 10.60 -16.83 11.99
C ASP A 130 9.22 -17.48 12.25
N SER A 131 8.47 -17.03 13.27
CA SER A 131 7.09 -17.47 13.52
C SER A 131 6.04 -16.73 12.67
N MET A 132 6.45 -15.73 11.88
CA MET A 132 5.59 -14.92 11.03
C MET A 132 5.57 -15.45 9.60
N ASP A 133 4.43 -15.36 8.93
CA ASP A 133 4.27 -15.69 7.51
C ASP A 133 4.40 -14.44 6.61
N ALA A 134 3.87 -13.30 7.08
CA ALA A 134 3.74 -12.09 6.25
C ALA A 134 3.99 -10.78 7.04
N LEU A 135 4.89 -9.96 6.52
CA LEU A 135 5.30 -8.69 7.12
C LEU A 135 5.10 -7.54 6.14
N CYS A 136 4.29 -6.56 6.54
CA CYS A 136 4.14 -5.32 5.78
C CYS A 136 5.05 -4.24 6.38
N LEU A 137 5.88 -3.60 5.57
CA LEU A 137 6.65 -2.41 5.93
C LEU A 137 6.17 -1.23 5.06
N PRO A 138 5.19 -0.45 5.55
CA PRO A 138 4.83 0.82 4.94
C PRO A 138 6.01 1.80 5.06
N VAL A 139 6.42 2.39 3.95
CA VAL A 139 7.46 3.43 3.92
C VAL A 139 6.81 4.78 3.64
N ARG A 140 7.12 5.78 4.47
CA ARG A 140 6.77 7.18 4.24
C ARG A 140 7.87 8.09 4.81
N GLY A 141 8.49 8.88 3.95
CA GLY A 141 9.78 9.49 4.26
C GLY A 141 10.92 8.52 3.94
N VAL A 142 12.00 8.54 4.73
CA VAL A 142 13.21 7.74 4.45
C VAL A 142 13.07 6.31 5.00
N MET A 143 13.28 5.31 4.14
CA MET A 143 13.67 3.96 4.56
C MET A 143 15.19 3.86 4.55
N SER A 144 15.77 3.61 5.72
CA SER A 144 17.18 3.27 5.92
C SER A 144 17.24 2.14 6.96
N LEU A 145 17.49 0.92 6.51
CA LEU A 145 17.54 -0.28 7.36
C LEU A 145 18.96 -0.48 7.86
N ASN A 146 19.17 -0.47 9.18
CA ASN A 146 20.49 -0.77 9.71
C ASN A 146 20.90 -2.23 9.35
N PRO A 147 22.20 -2.56 9.34
CA PRO A 147 22.67 -3.88 8.88
C PRO A 147 21.99 -5.07 9.56
N THR A 148 21.62 -4.93 10.85
CA THR A 148 20.90 -5.96 11.61
C THR A 148 19.43 -6.05 11.19
N GLU A 149 18.72 -4.93 11.03
CA GLU A 149 17.34 -4.92 10.50
C GLU A 149 17.28 -5.58 9.12
N ARG A 150 18.19 -5.19 8.22
CA ARG A 150 18.27 -5.70 6.85
C ARG A 150 18.58 -7.21 6.81
N GLU A 151 19.56 -7.66 7.58
CA GLU A 151 19.93 -9.08 7.64
C GLU A 151 18.80 -9.95 8.20
N ARG A 152 18.07 -9.48 9.21
CA ARG A 152 16.97 -10.23 9.81
C ARG A 152 15.76 -10.31 8.88
N LEU A 153 15.44 -9.22 8.16
CA LEU A 153 14.44 -9.23 7.08
C LEU A 153 14.87 -10.12 5.89
N ARG A 154 16.18 -10.24 5.62
CA ARG A 154 16.72 -11.17 4.62
C ARG A 154 16.45 -12.63 5.02
N LYS A 155 16.86 -13.02 6.23
CA LYS A 155 16.63 -14.38 6.79
C LYS A 155 15.15 -14.76 6.85
N PHE A 156 14.28 -13.84 7.30
CA PHE A 156 12.84 -14.03 7.34
C PHE A 156 12.28 -14.46 5.98
N MET A 157 12.74 -13.81 4.89
CA MET A 157 12.36 -14.26 3.54
C MET A 157 13.05 -15.57 3.17
N GLU A 158 14.33 -15.78 3.51
CA GLU A 158 15.01 -17.06 3.22
C GLU A 158 14.23 -18.27 3.76
N HIS A 159 13.67 -18.15 4.97
CA HIS A 159 12.84 -19.17 5.64
C HIS A 159 11.41 -19.29 5.10
N GLY A 160 11.02 -18.56 4.05
CA GLY A 160 9.70 -18.63 3.41
C GLY A 160 8.81 -17.38 3.57
N GLY A 161 9.24 -16.40 4.36
CA GLY A 161 8.45 -15.22 4.70
C GLY A 161 8.13 -14.30 3.52
N LEU A 162 6.95 -13.69 3.55
CA LEU A 162 6.52 -12.63 2.63
C LEU A 162 6.82 -11.25 3.23
N LEU A 163 7.79 -10.51 2.68
CA LEU A 163 8.01 -9.10 3.00
C LEU A 163 7.34 -8.21 1.95
N TRP A 164 6.36 -7.41 2.36
CA TRP A 164 5.69 -6.44 1.51
C TRP A 164 6.14 -5.01 1.88
N LEU A 165 6.91 -4.37 1.00
CA LEU A 165 7.24 -2.95 1.11
C LEU A 165 6.16 -2.14 0.39
N ASP A 166 5.43 -1.27 1.11
CA ASP A 166 4.50 -0.32 0.51
C ASP A 166 5.03 1.11 0.64
N LEU A 167 5.62 1.61 -0.43
CA LEU A 167 6.18 2.96 -0.49
C LEU A 167 5.12 3.97 -0.91
N SER A 168 5.08 5.12 -0.23
CA SER A 168 4.31 6.27 -0.67
C SER A 168 5.02 7.01 -1.81
N PRO A 169 4.30 7.80 -2.64
CA PRO A 169 4.90 8.73 -3.59
C PRO A 169 5.85 9.78 -2.98
N THR A 170 5.94 9.86 -1.65
CA THR A 170 6.84 10.74 -0.89
C THR A 170 7.90 9.95 -0.13
N SER A 171 8.19 8.72 -0.55
CA SER A 171 9.23 7.87 0.03
C SER A 171 10.60 8.15 -0.59
N VAL A 172 11.64 7.94 0.22
CA VAL A 172 13.04 7.94 -0.18
C VAL A 172 13.65 6.62 0.30
N VAL A 173 14.43 5.97 -0.55
CA VAL A 173 15.22 4.79 -0.18
C VAL A 173 16.68 5.22 -0.02
N ASP A 174 17.25 4.97 1.15
CA ASP A 174 18.70 4.99 1.33
C ASP A 174 19.28 3.80 0.56
N VAL A 175 19.98 4.06 -0.54
CA VAL A 175 20.55 3.03 -1.41
C VAL A 175 21.70 2.24 -0.77
N ILE A 176 22.33 2.78 0.29
CA ILE A 176 23.41 2.11 1.03
C ILE A 176 22.80 1.16 2.07
N ASN A 177 21.79 1.67 2.79
CA ASN A 177 21.05 0.96 3.83
C ASN A 177 19.66 0.51 3.31
N GLY A 178 19.64 -0.01 2.08
CA GLY A 178 18.41 -0.33 1.35
C GLY A 178 17.71 -1.63 1.78
N ALA A 179 16.70 -2.03 1.00
CA ALA A 179 16.01 -3.31 1.17
C ALA A 179 16.95 -4.52 0.94
N PRO A 180 16.57 -5.74 1.37
CA PRO A 180 17.42 -6.93 1.20
C PRO A 180 17.67 -7.36 -0.26
N LEU A 181 16.77 -6.99 -1.20
CA LEU A 181 17.12 -6.87 -2.62
C LEU A 181 17.25 -5.38 -2.95
N PRO A 182 18.33 -4.93 -3.60
CA PRO A 182 18.56 -3.51 -3.88
C PRO A 182 17.65 -2.97 -4.98
N PHE A 183 17.15 -1.76 -4.77
CA PHE A 183 16.49 -0.93 -5.76
C PHE A 183 16.66 0.55 -5.39
N THR A 184 16.45 1.43 -6.37
CA THR A 184 16.23 2.85 -6.15
C THR A 184 14.84 3.25 -6.63
N LEU A 185 14.46 4.51 -6.42
CA LEU A 185 13.18 5.08 -6.83
C LEU A 185 13.37 6.06 -7.99
N ASN A 186 12.41 6.08 -8.90
CA ASN A 186 12.38 7.02 -10.03
C ASN A 186 11.08 7.83 -10.04
N THR A 187 11.20 9.15 -10.22
CA THR A 187 10.07 10.08 -10.42
C THR A 187 10.09 10.76 -11.79
N ALA A 188 11.11 10.49 -12.62
CA ALA A 188 11.17 11.00 -13.98
C ALA A 188 10.32 10.13 -14.93
N ASN A 189 9.58 10.77 -15.83
CA ASN A 189 8.88 10.07 -16.92
C ASN A 189 9.94 9.55 -17.91
N LEU A 190 10.01 8.23 -18.08
CA LEU A 190 10.97 7.53 -18.93
C LEU A 190 10.47 7.33 -20.37
N GLY A 191 9.22 7.72 -20.67
CA GLY A 191 8.52 7.35 -21.90
C GLY A 191 8.23 5.85 -22.02
N SER A 192 8.36 5.11 -20.91
CA SER A 192 8.22 3.64 -20.89
C SER A 192 6.77 3.22 -21.13
N PRO A 193 6.50 2.20 -21.97
CA PRO A 193 5.14 1.73 -22.20
C PRO A 193 4.56 1.03 -20.95
N PHE A 194 3.25 1.19 -20.73
CA PHE A 194 2.50 0.42 -19.75
C PHE A 194 2.64 -1.08 -20.02
N ALA A 195 3.01 -1.86 -19.00
CA ALA A 195 3.11 -3.31 -19.10
C ALA A 195 2.51 -3.96 -17.84
N TYR A 196 1.53 -4.84 -18.04
CA TYR A 196 0.84 -5.56 -16.97
C TYR A 196 0.92 -7.06 -17.22
N ASN A 197 1.54 -7.80 -16.31
CA ASN A 197 1.52 -9.26 -16.34
C ASN A 197 0.22 -9.78 -15.71
N LEU A 198 -0.91 -9.64 -16.40
CA LEU A 198 -2.23 -10.04 -15.90
C LEU A 198 -2.34 -11.55 -15.60
N SER A 199 -1.43 -12.36 -16.15
CA SER A 199 -1.24 -13.78 -15.82
C SER A 199 -0.47 -14.04 -14.53
N HIS A 200 0.11 -13.02 -13.88
CA HIS A 200 0.83 -13.17 -12.63
C HIS A 200 -0.14 -13.44 -11.47
N PRO A 201 0.19 -14.32 -10.49
CA PRO A 201 -0.71 -14.64 -9.38
C PRO A 201 -1.25 -13.43 -8.62
N LEU A 202 -0.42 -12.40 -8.37
CA LEU A 202 -0.85 -11.15 -7.69
C LEU A 202 -1.97 -10.38 -8.42
N LEU A 203 -2.17 -10.59 -9.72
CA LEU A 203 -3.19 -9.92 -10.53
C LEU A 203 -4.33 -10.86 -10.97
N SER A 204 -4.24 -12.14 -10.64
CA SER A 204 -5.18 -13.18 -11.10
C SER A 204 -5.79 -14.03 -9.97
N PHE A 205 -5.25 -13.96 -8.75
CA PHE A 205 -5.69 -14.74 -7.60
C PHE A 205 -5.54 -13.94 -6.28
N PRO A 206 -6.50 -13.99 -5.34
CA PRO A 206 -7.77 -14.73 -5.38
C PRO A 206 -8.86 -14.07 -6.23
N ALA A 207 -8.66 -12.81 -6.62
CA ALA A 207 -9.54 -12.06 -7.50
C ALA A 207 -8.71 -11.47 -8.64
N THR A 208 -9.28 -11.42 -9.85
CA THR A 208 -8.62 -10.82 -11.01
C THR A 208 -8.65 -9.29 -10.91
N ILE A 209 -7.49 -8.67 -11.03
CA ILE A 209 -7.32 -7.20 -11.10
C ILE A 209 -7.23 -6.84 -12.58
N SER A 210 -8.13 -5.96 -13.07
CA SER A 210 -8.12 -5.55 -14.47
C SER A 210 -7.07 -4.48 -14.76
N GLY A 211 -6.75 -4.27 -16.04
CA GLY A 211 -5.93 -3.13 -16.47
C GLY A 211 -6.53 -1.78 -16.08
N GLU A 212 -7.87 -1.66 -16.03
CA GLU A 212 -8.56 -0.44 -15.58
C GLU A 212 -8.35 -0.20 -14.07
N ASN A 213 -8.38 -1.27 -13.26
CA ASN A 213 -8.06 -1.17 -11.83
C ASN A 213 -6.59 -0.77 -11.60
N LEU A 214 -5.68 -1.26 -12.45
CA LEU A 214 -4.27 -0.89 -12.42
C LEU A 214 -4.03 0.58 -12.81
N VAL A 215 -4.74 1.10 -13.81
CA VAL A 215 -4.72 2.53 -14.17
C VAL A 215 -5.32 3.40 -13.05
N ALA A 216 -6.39 2.95 -12.38
CA ALA A 216 -6.93 3.64 -11.21
C ALA A 216 -5.93 3.70 -10.02
N VAL A 217 -5.01 2.74 -9.93
CA VAL A 217 -3.92 2.75 -8.94
C VAL A 217 -2.77 3.70 -9.34
N GLN A 218 -2.50 3.90 -10.63
CA GLN A 218 -1.48 4.87 -11.10
C GLN A 218 -1.84 6.31 -10.70
N ALA A 219 -3.12 6.67 -10.70
CA ALA A 219 -3.61 8.00 -10.34
C ALA A 219 -3.27 8.45 -8.89
N THR A 220 -2.73 7.56 -8.04
CA THR A 220 -2.30 7.93 -6.67
C THR A 220 -0.90 8.54 -6.59
N GLY A 221 -0.07 8.48 -7.65
CA GLY A 221 1.21 9.19 -7.70
C GLY A 221 2.22 8.68 -8.74
N ALA A 222 3.29 9.45 -8.93
CA ALA A 222 4.34 9.21 -9.93
C ALA A 222 5.65 8.72 -9.26
N LEU A 223 5.82 7.41 -9.12
CA LEU A 223 7.00 6.81 -8.47
C LEU A 223 7.28 5.38 -8.97
N GLY A 224 8.19 5.17 -9.91
CA GLY A 224 8.63 3.83 -10.30
C GLY A 224 9.76 3.30 -9.42
N LEU A 225 10.00 1.99 -9.53
CA LEU A 225 11.23 1.34 -9.13
C LEU A 225 12.27 1.43 -10.25
N ALA A 226 13.55 1.46 -9.89
CA ALA A 226 14.66 1.41 -10.82
C ALA A 226 15.86 0.64 -10.24
N GLY A 227 16.75 0.16 -11.12
CA GLY A 227 18.04 -0.38 -10.71
C GLY A 227 18.96 0.72 -10.16
N ILE A 228 19.85 0.35 -9.24
CA ILE A 228 20.87 1.27 -8.74
C ILE A 228 21.93 1.47 -9.83
N ASP A 229 22.17 2.72 -10.22
CA ASP A 229 23.39 3.10 -10.94
C ASP A 229 24.41 3.67 -9.95
N LEU A 230 25.51 2.95 -9.75
CA LEU A 230 26.60 3.34 -8.85
C LEU A 230 27.26 4.66 -9.29
N ALA A 231 27.24 5.00 -10.59
CA ALA A 231 27.78 6.29 -11.03
C ALA A 231 26.91 7.47 -10.56
N SER A 232 25.58 7.37 -10.67
CA SER A 232 24.63 8.41 -10.20
C SER A 232 24.74 8.76 -8.72
N ILE A 233 25.25 7.83 -7.89
CA ILE A 233 25.42 8.01 -6.44
C ILE A 233 26.87 8.26 -6.01
N GLY A 234 27.76 8.61 -6.96
CA GLY A 234 29.15 8.96 -6.67
C GLY A 234 30.10 7.78 -6.44
N LEU A 235 29.66 6.55 -6.72
CA LEU A 235 30.43 5.30 -6.58
C LEU A 235 30.89 4.74 -7.95
N GLY A 236 31.03 5.60 -8.96
CA GLY A 236 31.41 5.23 -10.32
C GLY A 236 32.74 4.47 -10.41
N ASP A 237 33.73 4.84 -9.58
CA ASP A 237 35.05 4.21 -9.57
C ASP A 237 35.02 2.73 -9.16
N ILE A 238 34.07 2.34 -8.29
CA ILE A 238 33.89 0.94 -7.87
C ILE A 238 32.85 0.19 -8.71
N LYS A 239 32.22 0.84 -9.70
CA LYS A 239 31.16 0.24 -10.53
C LYS A 239 31.59 -1.07 -11.18
N GLN A 240 32.83 -1.18 -11.66
CA GLN A 240 33.36 -2.44 -12.22
C GLN A 240 33.51 -3.56 -11.19
N ALA A 241 33.78 -3.23 -9.92
CA ALA A 241 33.95 -4.20 -8.84
C ALA A 241 32.61 -4.59 -8.17
N GLN A 242 31.52 -3.88 -8.47
CA GLN A 242 30.20 -4.05 -7.84
C GLN A 242 29.06 -4.20 -8.87
N GLN A 243 29.37 -4.54 -10.13
CA GLN A 243 28.36 -4.69 -11.21
C GLN A 243 27.22 -5.65 -10.82
N THR A 244 27.53 -6.71 -10.08
CA THR A 244 26.53 -7.66 -9.58
C THR A 244 25.42 -6.99 -8.76
N THR A 245 25.75 -5.97 -7.98
CA THR A 245 24.81 -5.24 -7.12
C THR A 245 23.88 -4.31 -7.92
N GLU A 246 24.29 -3.87 -9.12
CA GLU A 246 23.39 -3.20 -10.07
C GLU A 246 22.42 -4.21 -10.71
N PHE A 247 22.92 -5.42 -11.02
CA PHE A 247 22.13 -6.51 -11.58
C PHE A 247 21.21 -7.21 -10.57
N ASP A 248 21.45 -7.12 -9.26
CA ASP A 248 20.58 -7.70 -8.23
C ASP A 248 19.15 -7.14 -8.28
N TYR A 249 18.96 -5.93 -8.83
CA TYR A 249 17.62 -5.38 -9.14
C TYR A 249 16.83 -6.26 -10.13
N LEU A 250 17.49 -7.00 -11.03
CA LEU A 250 16.82 -7.88 -11.99
C LEU A 250 16.13 -9.09 -11.31
N HIS A 251 16.41 -9.35 -10.03
CA HIS A 251 15.65 -10.30 -9.23
C HIS A 251 14.27 -9.75 -8.81
N LEU A 252 14.01 -8.44 -8.90
CA LEU A 252 12.70 -7.81 -8.72
C LEU A 252 11.95 -7.76 -10.06
N LEU A 253 11.23 -8.84 -10.37
CA LEU A 253 10.46 -8.98 -11.61
C LEU A 253 9.25 -8.03 -11.61
N PRO A 254 9.04 -7.22 -12.68
CA PRO A 254 7.90 -6.33 -12.77
C PRO A 254 6.59 -7.10 -13.02
N VAL A 255 5.57 -6.75 -12.26
CA VAL A 255 4.20 -7.27 -12.39
C VAL A 255 3.28 -6.22 -13.03
N ALA A 256 3.46 -4.95 -12.68
CA ALA A 256 2.83 -3.81 -13.34
C ALA A 256 3.77 -2.61 -13.39
N SER A 257 3.87 -1.96 -14.56
CA SER A 257 4.66 -0.76 -14.79
C SER A 257 3.90 0.34 -15.53
N ASP A 258 4.31 1.58 -15.29
CA ASP A 258 3.87 2.80 -15.95
C ASP A 258 5.07 3.56 -16.53
N GLU A 259 4.87 4.78 -17.00
CA GLU A 259 5.92 5.61 -17.60
C GLU A 259 7.06 5.99 -16.64
N PHE A 260 6.87 5.83 -15.31
CA PHE A 260 7.90 6.04 -14.29
C PHE A 260 8.67 4.75 -13.98
N GLY A 261 8.17 3.59 -14.40
CA GLY A 261 8.78 2.27 -14.19
C GLY A 261 7.82 1.28 -13.50
N PRO A 262 8.33 0.14 -12.99
CA PRO A 262 7.52 -0.80 -12.23
C PRO A 262 6.98 -0.16 -10.94
N TYR A 263 5.68 -0.31 -10.69
CA TYR A 263 5.03 0.14 -9.45
C TYR A 263 4.40 -1.02 -8.66
N VAL A 264 4.40 -2.23 -9.23
CA VAL A 264 4.28 -3.51 -8.53
C VAL A 264 5.38 -4.43 -9.06
N SER A 265 6.28 -4.88 -8.19
CA SER A 265 7.33 -5.87 -8.50
C SER A 265 7.41 -6.97 -7.43
N VAL A 266 7.94 -8.13 -7.81
CA VAL A 266 8.16 -9.29 -6.92
C VAL A 266 9.53 -9.90 -7.17
N GLY A 267 10.28 -10.14 -6.10
CA GLY A 267 11.51 -10.94 -6.13
C GLY A 267 11.44 -12.10 -5.14
N ARG A 268 12.12 -13.20 -5.45
CA ARG A 268 12.26 -14.36 -4.55
C ARG A 268 13.57 -14.24 -3.77
N VAL A 269 13.54 -14.54 -2.47
CA VAL A 269 14.72 -14.57 -1.60
C VAL A 269 14.64 -15.85 -0.78
N GLY A 270 15.55 -16.80 -1.02
CA GLY A 270 15.40 -18.19 -0.53
C GLY A 270 14.06 -18.79 -0.95
N ASP A 271 13.24 -19.23 -0.01
CA ASP A 271 11.89 -19.76 -0.30
C ASP A 271 10.75 -18.72 -0.18
N GLY A 272 11.03 -17.53 0.36
CA GLY A 272 10.09 -16.42 0.51
C GLY A 272 10.20 -15.35 -0.57
N TYR A 273 9.48 -14.25 -0.35
CA TYR A 273 9.26 -13.22 -1.38
C TYR A 273 9.35 -11.81 -0.84
N LEU A 274 10.01 -10.95 -1.60
CA LEU A 274 9.91 -9.49 -1.50
C LEU A 274 8.87 -8.99 -2.51
N VAL A 275 7.79 -8.40 -2.02
CA VAL A 275 6.79 -7.70 -2.85
C VAL A 275 6.95 -6.20 -2.61
N VAL A 276 7.00 -5.41 -3.69
CA VAL A 276 7.21 -3.96 -3.61
C VAL A 276 6.08 -3.24 -4.35
N THR A 277 5.39 -2.34 -3.65
CA THR A 277 4.38 -1.43 -4.23
C THR A 277 4.75 0.02 -3.97
N THR A 278 4.57 0.91 -4.94
CA THR A 278 4.98 2.35 -4.84
C THR A 278 3.80 3.34 -4.93
N ARG A 279 2.57 2.84 -4.71
CA ARG A 279 1.30 3.58 -4.91
C ARG A 279 0.47 3.69 -3.63
N SER A 280 1.09 3.63 -2.45
CA SER A 280 0.39 3.71 -1.14
C SER A 280 -0.73 2.67 -0.97
N VAL A 281 -0.51 1.42 -1.38
CA VAL A 281 -1.52 0.35 -1.42
C VAL A 281 -1.93 -0.10 -0.02
N ALA A 282 -0.98 -0.32 0.89
CA ALA A 282 -1.24 -0.61 2.30
C ALA A 282 -1.88 0.58 3.01
N THR A 283 -1.42 1.80 2.70
CA THR A 283 -2.00 3.05 3.22
C THR A 283 -3.45 3.28 2.74
N THR A 284 -3.78 2.81 1.53
CA THR A 284 -5.15 2.85 0.98
C THR A 284 -6.03 1.78 1.65
N LEU A 285 -5.52 0.54 1.78
CA LEU A 285 -6.21 -0.56 2.47
C LEU A 285 -6.42 -0.28 3.97
N ASN A 286 -5.57 0.53 4.60
CA ASN A 286 -5.68 0.99 5.99
C ASN A 286 -6.91 1.90 6.27
N ARG A 287 -7.60 2.42 5.25
CA ARG A 287 -8.76 3.31 5.41
C ARG A 287 -10.01 2.54 5.89
N THR A 288 -10.40 2.74 7.16
CA THR A 288 -11.57 2.08 7.76
C THR A 288 -12.89 2.76 7.35
N HIS A 289 -13.86 1.96 6.89
CA HIS A 289 -15.10 2.43 6.22
C HIS A 289 -16.16 3.11 7.15
N ARG A 290 -15.84 3.38 8.43
CA ARG A 290 -16.83 3.89 9.40
C ARG A 290 -16.27 4.80 10.50
N LEU A 291 -15.24 5.59 10.21
CA LEU A 291 -14.78 6.67 11.10
C LEU A 291 -14.56 7.96 10.31
N LEU A 292 -15.43 8.95 10.54
CA LEU A 292 -15.24 10.33 10.04
C LEU A 292 -14.03 11.04 10.69
N SER A 293 -13.43 10.45 11.73
CA SER A 293 -12.17 10.86 12.33
C SER A 293 -10.92 10.35 11.60
N ASN A 294 -11.04 9.63 10.49
CA ASN A 294 -9.89 9.14 9.70
C ASN A 294 -9.31 10.22 8.74
N GLN A 295 -9.43 11.51 9.11
CA GLN A 295 -8.92 12.68 8.39
C GLN A 295 -7.37 12.75 8.31
N PHE A 296 -6.67 11.78 8.86
CA PHE A 296 -5.21 11.76 8.94
C PHE A 296 -4.54 11.02 7.78
N ALA A 297 -5.35 10.52 6.82
CA ALA A 297 -4.92 10.22 5.46
C ALA A 297 -5.09 11.40 4.49
N THR A 298 -5.96 12.39 4.79
CA THR A 298 -6.23 13.57 3.94
C THR A 298 -5.18 14.69 4.07
N GLY A 299 -4.01 14.40 4.64
CA GLY A 299 -2.84 15.30 4.59
C GLY A 299 -2.22 15.44 3.20
N TYR A 300 -2.71 14.69 2.20
CA TYR A 300 -2.54 15.00 0.79
C TYR A 300 -3.80 14.55 0.04
N LEU A 301 -4.55 15.51 -0.50
CA LEU A 301 -5.49 15.27 -1.59
C LEU A 301 -4.72 15.57 -2.89
N PRO A 302 -4.48 14.59 -3.78
CA PRO A 302 -4.50 14.87 -5.20
C PRO A 302 -5.87 15.51 -5.52
N ASN A 303 -5.91 16.58 -6.31
CA ASN A 303 -7.15 17.32 -6.55
C ASN A 303 -8.23 16.44 -7.19
N ASP A 304 -9.47 16.68 -6.76
CA ASP A 304 -10.74 16.28 -7.39
C ASP A 304 -10.91 14.83 -7.86
N LEU A 305 -11.62 14.04 -7.04
CA LEU A 305 -12.41 12.90 -7.54
C LEU A 305 -13.74 12.66 -6.78
N SER A 306 -14.26 13.66 -6.06
CA SER A 306 -15.46 13.51 -5.20
C SER A 306 -16.44 14.68 -5.21
N VAL A 307 -16.54 15.44 -6.31
CA VAL A 307 -17.45 16.60 -6.45
C VAL A 307 -18.42 16.44 -7.65
N ALA A 308 -18.41 15.29 -8.32
CA ALA A 308 -19.06 15.11 -9.63
C ALA A 308 -20.54 14.67 -9.60
N GLU A 309 -21.00 13.87 -8.63
CA GLU A 309 -22.24 13.09 -8.80
C GLU A 309 -23.48 13.51 -7.96
N ASP A 310 -23.34 14.22 -6.84
CA ASP A 310 -24.50 14.50 -5.93
C ASP A 310 -25.04 15.95 -6.01
N ALA A 311 -24.48 16.78 -6.91
CA ALA A 311 -24.88 18.18 -7.09
C ALA A 311 -26.07 18.38 -8.07
N GLY A 312 -26.50 17.33 -8.78
CA GLY A 312 -27.40 17.46 -9.94
C GLY A 312 -28.91 17.33 -9.70
N LEU A 313 -29.36 16.82 -8.54
CA LEU A 313 -30.73 16.29 -8.40
C LEU A 313 -31.56 16.80 -7.20
N ARG A 314 -31.09 17.81 -6.44
CA ARG A 314 -31.75 18.27 -5.19
C ARG A 314 -31.80 19.78 -4.96
N SER A 315 -32.21 20.57 -5.96
CA SER A 315 -32.46 22.02 -5.78
C SER A 315 -33.77 22.56 -6.40
N ASP A 316 -34.24 22.00 -7.52
CA ASP A 316 -35.24 22.68 -8.37
C ASP A 316 -36.73 22.35 -8.06
N ARG A 317 -37.11 22.33 -6.77
CA ARG A 317 -38.52 22.24 -6.32
C ARG A 317 -38.83 23.08 -5.07
N ARG A 318 -38.34 24.33 -4.98
CA ARG A 318 -38.91 25.28 -3.99
C ARG A 318 -38.70 26.79 -4.24
N ARG A 319 -39.27 27.35 -5.32
CA ARG A 319 -39.80 28.74 -5.31
C ARG A 319 -40.84 28.99 -6.42
N CYS A 320 -42.11 28.96 -6.04
CA CYS A 320 -43.21 29.55 -6.78
C CYS A 320 -43.67 30.81 -6.04
N GLY A 321 -43.90 31.91 -6.75
CA GLY A 321 -44.59 33.10 -6.22
C GLY A 321 -43.79 34.42 -6.25
N GLN A 322 -44.49 35.49 -6.65
CA GLN A 322 -44.18 36.93 -6.54
C GLN A 322 -42.95 37.50 -7.28
N VAL A 323 -42.98 38.62 -8.04
CA VAL A 323 -43.90 39.25 -9.05
C VAL A 323 -43.65 40.78 -9.04
N ARG A 324 -43.37 41.38 -10.22
CA ARG A 324 -43.23 42.86 -10.50
C ARG A 324 -42.00 43.55 -9.83
N ARG A 325 -41.44 44.66 -10.34
CA ARG A 325 -41.51 45.42 -11.63
C ARG A 325 -40.39 46.49 -11.65
N GLU A 326 -39.89 46.86 -12.84
CA GLU A 326 -39.43 48.23 -13.27
C GLU A 326 -38.36 48.95 -12.38
N HIS A 327 -37.60 49.98 -12.77
CA HIS A 327 -37.08 50.53 -14.04
C HIS A 327 -35.85 51.41 -13.67
N GLY A 328 -35.00 51.81 -14.63
CA GLY A 328 -34.17 53.02 -14.49
C GLY A 328 -32.64 52.84 -14.39
N ALA A 329 -31.95 53.31 -15.43
CA ALA A 329 -30.67 54.04 -15.37
C ALA A 329 -31.00 55.55 -15.51
N PRO A 330 -30.06 56.55 -15.53
CA PRO A 330 -28.61 56.45 -15.71
C PRO A 330 -27.72 57.48 -14.93
N ASP A 331 -26.45 57.57 -15.33
CA ASP A 331 -25.70 58.81 -15.68
C ASP A 331 -24.64 59.53 -14.79
N PHE A 332 -23.58 59.93 -15.51
CA PHE A 332 -22.60 61.05 -15.42
C PHE A 332 -21.62 61.33 -14.25
N GLY A 333 -20.37 61.63 -14.65
CA GLY A 333 -19.37 62.48 -13.95
C GLY A 333 -18.04 61.77 -13.60
N LEU A 334 -16.79 62.21 -13.85
CA LEU A 334 -16.06 63.24 -14.64
C LEU A 334 -14.99 63.96 -13.75
N PHE A 335 -13.69 63.75 -14.03
CA PHE A 335 -12.51 64.51 -13.52
C PHE A 335 -12.31 64.52 -11.97
N SER A 336 -11.13 64.76 -11.36
CA SER A 336 -9.70 64.70 -11.73
C SER A 336 -8.89 64.41 -10.42
N ASP A 337 -7.60 64.66 -10.16
CA ASP A 337 -6.50 65.42 -10.80
C ASP A 337 -5.09 64.88 -10.36
N PHE A 338 -4.02 65.67 -10.52
CA PHE A 338 -2.59 65.29 -10.40
C PHE A 338 -1.86 65.89 -9.18
N SER A 339 -0.80 65.21 -8.68
CA SER A 339 0.52 65.78 -8.24
C SER A 339 1.08 65.50 -6.82
N ARG A 340 2.38 65.13 -6.83
CA ARG A 340 3.48 65.32 -5.84
C ARG A 340 3.45 64.50 -4.53
N GLU A 341 4.48 63.73 -4.14
CA GLU A 341 5.95 63.99 -3.96
C GLU A 341 6.28 65.02 -2.86
N PRO A 342 7.42 64.88 -2.13
CA PRO A 342 8.61 64.04 -2.40
C PRO A 342 8.58 62.62 -1.81
#